data_AF-A0A7W0ZJS7-F1
#
_entry.id   AF-A0A7W0ZJS7-F1
#
_cell.length_a   1.000
_cell.length_b   1.000
_cell.length_c   1.000
_cell.angle_alpha   90.00
_cell.angle_beta   90.00
_cell.angle_gamma   90.00
#
_symmetry.space_group_name_H-M   'P 1'
#
loop_
_entity.id
_entity.type
_entity.pdbx_description
1 polymer ?
#
loop_
_entity_poly.entity_id
_entity_poly.type
_entity_poly.pdbx_seq_one_letter_code
_entity_poly.pdbx_strand_id
1 'polypeptide(L)'
;MSTSNIELLANREYKYGFVTDIESEMIPRGLTEDTIRLISEKKNEPDWMLQFRLKAFRHWLKMREPSYWANFNYPHVDYQDIIYY
;
A
#
# COMPACT_ATOMS: atom_id res chain seq x y z
N MET A 1 -24.35 32.57 -32.74
CA MET A 1 -23.19 31.81 -33.27
C MET A 1 -21.99 31.95 -32.31
N SER A 2 -22.20 31.72 -30.99
CA SER A 2 -21.21 32.06 -29.95
C SER A 2 -20.97 30.91 -28.97
N THR A 3 -21.95 30.02 -28.82
CA THR A 3 -21.93 28.86 -27.93
C THR A 3 -21.00 27.75 -28.41
N SER A 4 -20.87 27.55 -29.72
CA SER A 4 -20.02 26.50 -30.31
C SER A 4 -18.53 26.64 -29.98
N ASN A 5 -18.02 27.88 -29.87
CA ASN A 5 -16.62 28.12 -29.52
C ASN A 5 -16.30 27.85 -28.05
N ILE A 6 -17.27 28.01 -27.15
CA ILE A 6 -17.10 27.75 -25.72
C ILE A 6 -17.06 26.23 -25.48
N GLU A 7 -17.95 25.48 -26.14
CA GLU A 7 -17.96 24.01 -26.08
C GLU A 7 -16.66 23.40 -26.64
N LEU A 8 -16.11 23.98 -27.71
CA LEU A 8 -14.83 23.54 -28.30
C LEU A 8 -13.63 23.78 -27.38
N LEU A 9 -13.66 24.85 -26.56
CA LEU A 9 -12.60 25.16 -25.61
C LEU A 9 -12.71 24.31 -24.33
N ALA A 10 -13.94 24.01 -23.89
CA ALA A 10 -14.20 23.20 -22.71
C ALA A 10 -13.89 21.71 -22.90
N ASN A 11 -14.12 21.17 -24.11
CA ASN A 11 -13.85 19.77 -24.44
C ASN A 11 -12.42 19.49 -24.93
N ARG A 12 -11.49 20.45 -24.82
CA ARG A 12 -10.09 20.20 -25.15
C ARG A 12 -9.43 19.41 -24.03
N GLU A 13 -9.02 18.18 -24.35
CA GLU A 13 -8.15 17.39 -23.47
C GLU A 13 -6.84 18.15 -23.21
N TYR A 14 -6.47 18.23 -21.94
CA TYR A 14 -5.31 19.00 -21.48
C TYR A 14 -4.01 18.34 -21.97
N LYS A 15 -3.45 18.88 -23.06
CA LYS A 15 -2.26 18.33 -23.74
C LYS A 15 -0.95 18.34 -22.96
N TYR A 16 -0.87 19.06 -21.84
CA TYR A 16 0.37 19.31 -21.11
C TYR A 16 0.39 18.68 -19.71
N GLY A 17 -0.25 17.52 -19.55
CA GLY A 17 -0.15 16.73 -18.32
C GLY A 17 1.29 16.22 -18.14
N PHE A 18 1.89 16.49 -16.99
CA PHE A 18 3.14 15.83 -16.61
C PHE A 18 2.79 14.40 -16.20
N VAL A 19 3.14 13.42 -17.03
CA VAL A 19 3.06 11.99 -16.70
C VAL A 19 4.48 11.47 -16.62
N THR A 20 4.81 10.89 -15.48
CA THR A 20 6.07 10.16 -15.30
C THR A 20 5.69 8.71 -15.07
N ASP A 21 6.10 7.84 -15.99
CA ASP A 21 6.00 6.41 -15.76
C ASP A 21 6.98 6.04 -14.65
N ILE A 22 6.43 5.70 -13.49
CA ILE A 22 7.21 5.19 -12.36
C ILE A 22 7.15 3.67 -12.46
N GLU A 23 8.30 3.04 -12.69
CA GLU A 23 8.42 1.60 -12.54
C GLU A 23 8.10 1.24 -11.08
N SER A 24 7.04 0.45 -10.90
CA SER A 24 6.63 -0.07 -9.60
C SER A 24 6.76 -1.58 -9.60
N GLU A 25 7.47 -2.10 -8.62
CA GLU A 25 7.54 -3.53 -8.34
C GLU A 25 6.54 -3.82 -7.23
N MET A 26 5.67 -4.81 -7.44
CA MET A 26 4.70 -5.25 -6.43
C MET A 26 5.03 -6.68 -6.02
N ILE A 27 5.06 -6.93 -4.71
CA ILE A 27 5.18 -8.28 -4.17
C ILE A 27 3.81 -8.96 -4.07
N PRO A 28 3.76 -10.30 -3.91
CA PRO A 28 2.51 -11.00 -3.67
C PRO A 28 1.77 -10.44 -2.45
N ARG A 29 0.44 -10.47 -2.51
CA ARG A 29 -0.41 -10.10 -1.38
C ARG A 29 -0.15 -11.00 -0.17
N GLY A 30 -0.20 -10.38 0.99
CA GLY A 30 -0.26 -11.06 2.27
C GLY A 30 0.95 -10.87 3.16
N LEU A 31 0.70 -10.95 4.46
CA LEU A 31 1.69 -10.79 5.50
C LEU A 31 2.17 -12.17 5.96
N THR A 32 3.36 -12.55 5.51
CA THR A 32 4.05 -13.79 5.88
C THR A 32 5.50 -13.52 6.29
N GLU A 33 6.19 -14.50 6.87
CA GLU A 33 7.63 -14.38 7.14
C GLU A 33 8.43 -14.16 5.84
N ASP A 34 7.98 -14.73 4.71
CA ASP A 34 8.66 -14.61 3.42
C ASP A 34 8.48 -13.21 2.83
N THR A 35 7.28 -12.62 2.97
CA THR A 35 7.02 -11.20 2.67
C THR A 35 8.01 -10.30 3.44
N ILE A 36 8.22 -10.58 4.73
CA ILE A 36 9.12 -9.79 5.58
C ILE A 36 10.59 -9.95 5.14
N ARG A 37 11.04 -11.17 4.83
CA ARG A 37 12.40 -11.43 4.33
C ARG A 37 12.64 -10.72 3.01
N LEU A 38 11.70 -10.85 2.05
CA LEU A 38 11.76 -10.20 0.75
C LEU A 38 11.90 -8.67 0.89
N ILE A 39 11.08 -8.04 1.73
CA ILE A 39 11.15 -6.60 1.98
C ILE A 39 12.49 -6.20 2.59
N SER A 40 13.01 -6.99 3.53
CA SER A 40 14.28 -6.70 4.20
C SER A 40 15.46 -6.81 3.23
N GLU A 41 15.46 -7.83 2.36
CA GLU A 41 16.45 -8.01 1.29
C GLU A 41 16.39 -6.87 0.27
N LYS A 42 15.20 -6.52 -0.22
CA LYS A 42 15.00 -5.40 -1.17
C LYS A 42 15.50 -4.06 -0.62
N LYS A 43 15.38 -3.87 0.69
CA LYS A 43 15.81 -2.64 1.38
C LYS A 43 17.26 -2.70 1.86
N ASN A 44 17.97 -3.82 1.63
CA ASN A 44 19.34 -4.04 2.08
C ASN A 44 19.51 -3.75 3.59
N GLU A 45 18.56 -4.23 4.40
CA GLU A 45 18.57 -4.00 5.83
C GLU A 45 19.61 -4.87 6.55
N PRO A 46 20.20 -4.40 7.66
CA PRO A 46 21.11 -5.20 8.47
C PRO A 46 20.37 -6.33 9.19
N ASP A 47 21.06 -7.44 9.48
CA ASP A 47 20.47 -8.67 10.05
C ASP A 47 19.64 -8.43 11.32
N TRP A 48 20.08 -7.53 12.19
CA TRP A 48 19.36 -7.23 13.43
C TRP A 48 17.96 -6.66 13.15
N MET A 49 17.78 -5.92 12.07
CA MET A 49 16.50 -5.33 11.67
C MET A 49 15.56 -6.42 11.14
N LEU A 50 16.06 -7.36 10.34
CA LEU A 50 15.29 -8.54 9.91
C LEU A 50 14.82 -9.35 11.11
N GLN A 51 15.72 -9.64 12.07
CA GLN A 51 15.35 -10.38 13.29
C GLN A 51 14.32 -9.64 14.14
N PHE A 52 14.44 -8.32 14.24
CA PHE A 52 13.46 -7.48 14.93
C PHE A 52 12.07 -7.59 14.27
N ARG A 53 11.99 -7.46 12.93
CA ARG A 53 10.74 -7.60 12.18
C ARG A 53 10.11 -8.98 12.36
N LEU A 54 10.90 -10.05 12.24
CA LEU A 54 10.42 -11.43 12.42
C LEU A 54 9.91 -11.67 13.85
N LYS A 55 10.61 -11.14 14.86
CA LYS A 55 10.16 -11.21 16.26
C LYS A 55 8.84 -10.48 16.47
N ALA A 56 8.69 -9.28 15.91
CA ALA A 56 7.47 -8.50 15.98
C ALA A 56 6.29 -9.24 15.32
N PHE A 57 6.50 -9.82 14.13
CA PHE A 57 5.48 -10.61 13.43
C PHE A 57 5.02 -11.82 14.24
N ARG A 58 5.95 -12.61 14.77
CA ARG A 58 5.64 -13.76 15.63
C ARG A 58 4.89 -13.37 16.89
N HIS A 59 5.17 -12.19 17.44
CA HIS A 59 4.45 -11.68 18.59
C HIS A 59 3.04 -11.22 18.21
N TRP A 60 2.91 -10.49 17.10
CA TRP A 60 1.64 -10.01 16.55
C TRP A 60 0.67 -11.15 16.24
N LEU A 61 1.14 -12.28 15.68
CA LEU A 61 0.32 -13.48 15.45
C LEU A 61 -0.35 -14.04 16.71
N LYS A 62 0.18 -13.73 17.90
CA LYS A 62 -0.39 -14.17 19.19
C LYS A 62 -1.32 -13.12 19.81
N MET A 63 -1.35 -11.91 19.26
CA MET A 63 -2.21 -10.83 19.73
C MET A 63 -3.63 -11.04 19.23
N ARG A 64 -4.59 -10.54 20.01
CA ARG A 64 -5.97 -10.42 19.57
C ARG A 64 -6.23 -8.97 19.22
N GLU A 65 -6.96 -8.77 18.13
CA GLU A 65 -7.41 -7.45 17.73
C GLU A 65 -8.31 -6.86 18.85
N PRO A 66 -7.98 -5.69 19.40
CA PRO A 66 -8.75 -5.09 20.47
C PRO A 66 -9.96 -4.35 19.87
N SER A 67 -11.18 -4.81 20.17
CA SER A 67 -12.44 -4.25 19.65
C SER A 67 -13.18 -3.30 20.61
N TYR A 68 -12.71 -3.18 21.86
CA TYR A 68 -13.49 -2.59 22.96
C TYR A 68 -13.17 -1.12 23.28
N TRP A 69 -12.14 -0.53 22.66
CA TRP A 69 -11.70 0.85 22.97
C TRP A 69 -12.19 1.86 21.93
N ALA A 70 -12.47 1.43 20.70
CA ALA A 70 -12.98 2.28 19.65
C ALA A 70 -14.51 2.43 19.79
N ASN A 71 -15.01 3.66 19.86
CA ASN A 71 -16.45 3.95 19.88
C ASN A 71 -17.06 4.00 18.46
N PHE A 72 -16.46 3.29 17.50
CA PHE A 72 -16.94 3.20 16.13
C PHE A 72 -16.71 1.78 15.61
N ASN A 73 -17.61 1.34 14.73
CA ASN A 73 -17.49 0.06 14.06
C ASN A 73 -16.68 0.24 12.78
N TYR A 74 -15.71 -0.65 12.57
CA TYR A 74 -14.95 -0.74 11.33
C TYR A 74 -14.97 -2.20 10.84
N PRO A 75 -14.90 -2.43 9.52
CA PRO A 75 -14.85 -3.79 8.98
C PRO A 75 -13.54 -4.47 9.42
N HIS A 76 -13.60 -5.79 9.62
CA HIS A 76 -12.39 -6.56 9.93
C HIS A 76 -11.36 -6.39 8.82
N VAL A 77 -10.10 -6.17 9.22
CA VAL A 77 -9.00 -5.95 8.29
C VAL A 77 -8.45 -7.29 7.86
N ASP A 78 -8.58 -7.62 6.56
CA ASP A 78 -7.89 -8.76 5.98
C ASP A 78 -6.43 -8.40 5.68
N TYR A 79 -5.55 -8.69 6.62
CA TYR A 79 -4.11 -8.48 6.47
C TYR A 79 -3.48 -9.32 5.34
N GLN A 80 -4.18 -10.36 4.86
CA GLN A 80 -3.67 -11.20 3.77
C GLN A 80 -4.00 -10.66 2.38
N ASP A 81 -4.90 -9.68 2.26
CA ASP A 81 -5.25 -9.04 0.98
C ASP A 81 -4.42 -7.78 0.66
N ILE A 82 -3.47 -7.43 1.54
CA ILE A 82 -2.65 -6.22 1.40
C ILE A 82 -1.34 -6.51 0.63
N ILE A 83 -0.96 -5.60 -0.26
CA ILE A 83 0.39 -5.56 -0.89
C ILE A 83 1.29 -4.70 -0.01
N TYR A 84 2.38 -5.28 0.51
CA TYR A 84 3.25 -4.64 1.50
C TYR A 84 4.49 -3.96 0.92
N TYR A 85 4.78 -4.14 -0.36
CA TYR A 85 5.88 -3.52 -1.10
C TYR A 85 5.53 -3.51 -2.59
#